data_AF-A0A1Y0HPJ5-F1
#
_entry.id   AF-A0A1Y0HPJ5-F1
#
_cell.length_a   1.000
_cell.length_b   1.000
_cell.length_c   1.000
_cell.angle_alpha   90.00
_cell.angle_beta   90.00
_cell.angle_gamma   90.00
#
_symmetry.space_group_name_H-M   'P 1'
#
loop_
_entity.id
_entity.type
_entity.pdbx_description
1 polymer ?
#
loop_
_entity_poly.entity_id
_entity_poly.type
_entity_poly.pdbx_seq_one_letter_code
_entity_poly.pdbx_strand_id
1 'polypeptide(L)'
;MFKQISLLSLLVVGLNADNINMQNTGTITNYGTVNNIQNNDSEKAKFDSKIVKLAQSVGSNPNSDDRDTFIGVLEGAKNANQYNISAKEKSEKCIEHSVGLNFLKINVKLARHECEKIFLN
;
A
#
# COMPACT_ATOMS: atom_id res chain seq x y z
N MET A 1 -18.27 40.55 -8.20
CA MET A 1 -18.49 39.50 -7.18
C MET A 1 -18.35 38.12 -7.84
N PHE A 2 -17.84 37.13 -7.10
CA PHE A 2 -17.49 35.72 -7.43
C PHE A 2 -15.99 35.37 -7.62
N LYS A 3 -15.40 35.05 -6.44
CA LYS A 3 -14.46 33.99 -5.99
C LYS A 3 -13.30 33.44 -6.87
N GLN A 4 -12.14 33.37 -6.20
CA GLN A 4 -10.91 32.59 -6.48
C GLN A 4 -11.17 31.10 -6.73
N ILE A 5 -10.34 30.48 -7.59
CA ILE A 5 -9.68 29.18 -7.31
C ILE A 5 -8.24 29.24 -7.83
N SER A 6 -7.30 29.00 -6.92
CA SER A 6 -5.88 28.73 -7.15
C SER A 6 -5.70 27.30 -7.67
N LEU A 7 -4.77 27.05 -8.59
CA LEU A 7 -4.10 25.75 -8.65
C LEU A 7 -2.64 25.93 -9.05
N LEU A 8 -1.79 25.56 -8.09
CA LEU A 8 -0.33 25.48 -8.15
C LEU A 8 0.17 24.88 -9.47
N SER A 9 1.04 25.63 -10.13
CA SER A 9 1.93 25.17 -11.19
C SER A 9 2.84 24.05 -10.67
N LEU A 10 2.73 22.86 -11.28
CA LEU A 10 3.60 21.71 -11.06
C LEU A 10 5.06 22.08 -11.33
N LEU A 11 5.90 21.85 -10.33
CA LEU A 11 7.35 21.94 -10.44
C LEU A 11 7.88 20.68 -11.15
N VAL A 12 8.40 20.86 -12.37
CA VAL A 12 9.18 19.85 -13.09
C VAL A 12 10.62 19.92 -12.57
N VAL A 13 11.15 18.84 -12.02
CA VAL A 13 12.58 18.68 -11.75
C VAL A 13 13.06 17.44 -12.47
N GLY A 14 14.04 17.64 -13.36
CA GLY A 14 14.55 16.67 -14.31
C GLY A 14 15.32 15.50 -13.70
N LEU A 15 15.31 14.40 -14.45
CA LEU A 15 16.11 13.20 -14.24
C LEU A 15 17.51 13.45 -14.80
N ASN A 16 18.54 13.48 -13.95
CA ASN A 16 19.90 13.24 -14.40
C ASN A 16 20.18 11.74 -14.28
N ALA A 17 20.54 11.16 -15.42
CA ALA A 17 20.97 9.79 -15.55
C ALA A 17 22.38 9.63 -14.98
N ASP A 18 22.52 8.78 -13.96
CA ASP A 18 23.80 8.17 -13.62
C ASP A 18 23.74 6.66 -13.84
N ASN A 19 24.76 6.23 -14.55
CA ASN A 19 25.05 4.94 -15.14
C ASN A 19 25.17 3.84 -14.08
N ILE A 20 24.21 2.91 -14.02
CA ILE A 20 24.33 1.71 -13.19
C ILE A 20 24.41 0.49 -14.11
N ASN A 21 25.62 -0.04 -14.15
CA ASN A 21 26.01 -1.30 -14.75
C ASN A 21 25.06 -2.43 -14.28
N MET A 22 24.20 -2.90 -15.17
CA MET A 22 23.31 -4.04 -14.98
C MET A 22 24.15 -5.32 -14.86
N GLN A 23 24.37 -5.81 -13.63
CA GLN A 23 24.83 -7.20 -13.40
C GLN A 23 24.63 -7.63 -11.94
N ASN A 24 23.38 -7.85 -11.52
CA ASN A 24 22.95 -9.08 -10.82
C ASN A 24 21.44 -9.07 -10.55
N THR A 25 20.77 -10.01 -11.21
CA THR A 25 19.54 -10.73 -10.85
C THR A 25 18.74 -10.27 -9.61
N GLY A 26 17.51 -9.81 -9.85
CA GLY A 26 16.37 -9.99 -8.96
C GLY A 26 16.37 -9.16 -7.67
N THR A 27 16.11 -7.85 -7.75
CA THR A 27 15.77 -7.07 -6.56
C THR A 27 14.88 -5.89 -6.96
N ILE A 28 13.72 -5.76 -6.32
CA ILE A 28 12.83 -4.61 -6.49
C ILE A 28 13.48 -3.43 -5.75
N THR A 29 14.10 -2.53 -6.50
CA THR A 29 14.57 -1.22 -6.01
C THR A 29 13.64 -0.14 -6.52
N ASN A 30 12.70 0.29 -5.67
CA ASN A 30 12.42 1.72 -5.52
C ASN A 30 11.68 2.00 -4.21
N TYR A 31 12.42 2.26 -3.14
CA TYR A 31 11.91 3.03 -2.00
C TYR A 31 13.02 3.98 -1.58
N GLY A 32 12.66 5.26 -1.47
CA GLY A 32 13.59 6.36 -1.22
C GLY A 32 14.55 6.07 -0.08
N THR A 33 15.76 6.61 -0.23
CA THR A 33 16.83 6.62 0.75
C THR A 33 16.29 7.01 2.13
N VAL A 34 16.20 6.04 3.05
CA VAL A 34 15.93 6.31 4.48
C VAL A 34 17.26 6.34 5.20
N ASN A 35 17.73 7.54 5.51
CA ASN A 35 18.80 7.73 6.48
C ASN A 35 18.26 7.45 7.88
N ASN A 36 18.80 6.39 8.51
CA ASN A 36 18.78 6.06 9.93
C ASN A 36 17.42 5.59 10.52
N ILE A 37 17.42 4.39 11.14
CA ILE A 37 16.69 3.94 12.35
C ILE A 37 16.51 2.41 12.27
N GLN A 38 17.37 1.66 12.96
CA GLN A 38 17.37 0.19 13.06
C GLN A 38 16.08 -0.46 13.62
N ASN A 39 15.06 0.33 14.01
CA ASN A 39 13.75 -0.17 14.44
C ASN A 39 12.76 -0.36 13.27
N ASN A 40 12.97 0.32 12.14
CA ASN A 40 12.01 0.35 11.03
C ASN A 40 12.01 -0.98 10.23
N ASP A 41 13.13 -1.72 10.27
CA ASP A 41 13.28 -2.98 9.54
C ASP A 41 12.36 -4.08 10.09
N SER A 42 12.11 -4.10 11.40
CA SER A 42 11.25 -5.12 12.03
C SER A 42 9.77 -4.91 11.69
N GLU A 43 9.28 -3.67 11.79
CA GLU A 43 7.88 -3.36 11.47
C GLU A 43 7.61 -3.49 9.97
N LYS A 44 8.56 -3.08 9.14
CA LYS A 44 8.52 -3.30 7.69
C LYS A 44 8.51 -4.78 7.36
N ALA A 45 9.40 -5.59 7.95
CA ALA A 45 9.42 -7.03 7.71
C ALA A 45 8.12 -7.73 8.16
N LYS A 46 7.53 -7.30 9.29
CA LYS A 46 6.21 -7.80 9.73
C LYS A 46 5.11 -7.44 8.73
N PHE A 47 5.08 -6.20 8.26
CA PHE A 47 4.12 -5.77 7.25
C PHE A 47 4.29 -6.57 5.94
N ASP A 48 5.51 -6.66 5.42
CA ASP A 48 5.81 -7.38 4.18
C ASP A 48 5.41 -8.87 4.29
N SER A 49 5.66 -9.51 5.44
CA SER A 49 5.22 -10.89 5.70
C SER A 49 3.70 -11.05 5.64
N LYS A 50 2.94 -10.11 6.22
CA LYS A 50 1.47 -10.13 6.20
C LYS A 50 0.92 -9.89 4.79
N ILE A 51 1.54 -8.99 4.02
CA ILE A 51 1.19 -8.74 2.62
C ILE A 51 1.44 -9.98 1.76
N VAL A 52 2.57 -10.67 1.93
CA VAL A 52 2.87 -11.91 1.19
C VAL A 52 1.83 -13.00 1.49
N LYS A 53 1.46 -13.19 2.77
CA LYS A 53 0.42 -14.14 3.16
C LYS A 53 -0.93 -13.82 2.52
N LEU A 54 -1.31 -12.55 2.50
CA LEU A 54 -2.56 -12.11 1.87
C LEU A 54 -2.52 -12.31 0.34
N ALA A 55 -1.40 -12.04 -0.31
CA ALA A 55 -1.21 -12.29 -1.74
C ALA A 55 -1.32 -13.77 -2.10
N GLN A 56 -0.88 -14.68 -1.22
CA GLN A 56 -1.10 -16.11 -1.40
C GLN A 56 -2.59 -16.47 -1.34
N SER A 57 -3.38 -15.83 -0.46
CA SER A 57 -4.83 -16.03 -0.38
C SER A 57 -5.56 -15.64 -1.67
N VAL A 58 -5.06 -14.66 -2.43
CA VAL A 58 -5.57 -14.33 -3.78
C VAL A 58 -5.37 -15.49 -4.76
N GLY A 59 -4.21 -16.17 -4.70
CA GLY A 59 -3.90 -17.30 -5.57
C GLY A 59 -4.61 -18.60 -5.19
N SER A 60 -4.97 -18.77 -3.92
CA SER A 60 -5.59 -19.99 -3.39
C SER A 60 -7.12 -19.95 -3.32
N ASN A 61 -7.76 -18.79 -3.47
CA ASN A 61 -9.22 -18.66 -3.40
C ASN A 61 -9.81 -18.39 -4.80
N PRO A 62 -10.42 -19.39 -5.47
CA PRO A 62 -10.99 -19.22 -6.81
C PRO A 62 -12.34 -18.47 -6.80
N ASN A 63 -12.95 -18.22 -5.63
CA ASN A 63 -14.17 -17.43 -5.52
C ASN A 63 -13.89 -15.97 -5.90
N SER A 64 -14.64 -15.43 -6.88
CA SER A 64 -14.44 -14.06 -7.38
C SER A 64 -14.50 -13.01 -6.27
N ASP A 65 -15.47 -13.14 -5.36
CA ASP A 65 -15.81 -12.06 -4.42
C ASP A 65 -14.79 -11.95 -3.27
N ASP A 66 -14.29 -13.08 -2.75
CA ASP A 66 -13.23 -13.08 -1.75
C ASP A 66 -11.88 -12.69 -2.37
N ARG A 67 -11.62 -13.15 -3.59
CA ARG A 67 -10.40 -12.81 -4.33
C ARG A 67 -10.34 -11.30 -4.61
N ASP A 68 -11.43 -10.71 -5.09
CA ASP A 68 -11.56 -9.27 -5.30
C ASP A 68 -11.38 -8.51 -3.99
N THR A 69 -11.95 -9.02 -2.89
CA THR A 69 -11.76 -8.45 -1.56
C THR A 69 -10.28 -8.44 -1.15
N PHE A 70 -9.57 -9.54 -1.32
CA PHE A 70 -8.14 -9.61 -0.99
C PHE A 70 -7.29 -8.70 -1.88
N ILE A 71 -7.61 -8.57 -3.17
CA ILE A 71 -6.96 -7.61 -4.07
C ILE A 71 -7.17 -6.18 -3.56
N GLY A 72 -8.42 -5.82 -3.22
CA GLY A 72 -8.71 -4.49 -2.68
C GLY A 72 -7.96 -4.20 -1.39
N VAL A 73 -7.89 -5.18 -0.47
CA VAL A 73 -7.11 -5.04 0.77
C VAL A 73 -5.61 -4.89 0.50
N LEU A 74 -5.05 -5.58 -0.49
CA LEU A 74 -3.63 -5.41 -0.86
C LEU A 74 -3.34 -3.99 -1.35
N GLU A 75 -4.20 -3.42 -2.19
CA GLU A 75 -4.08 -2.04 -2.66
C GLU A 75 -4.26 -1.05 -1.51
N GLY A 76 -5.29 -1.24 -0.69
CA GLY A 76 -5.56 -0.40 0.47
C GLY A 76 -4.44 -0.42 1.51
N ALA A 77 -3.86 -1.58 1.79
CA ALA A 77 -2.75 -1.70 2.74
C ALA A 77 -1.48 -1.02 2.22
N LYS A 78 -1.16 -1.15 0.93
CA LYS A 78 -0.04 -0.41 0.31
C LYS A 78 -0.28 1.10 0.37
N ASN A 79 -1.50 1.54 0.05
CA ASN A 79 -1.88 2.94 0.12
C ASN A 79 -1.85 3.49 1.55
N ALA A 80 -2.21 2.69 2.55
CA ALA A 80 -2.19 3.13 3.95
C ALA A 80 -0.77 3.18 4.54
N ASN A 81 0.12 2.28 4.12
CA ASN A 81 1.43 2.15 4.75
C ASN A 81 2.41 3.28 4.39
N GLN A 82 2.17 4.03 3.31
CA GLN A 82 2.93 5.24 2.95
C GLN A 82 2.69 6.41 3.91
N TYR A 83 1.59 6.42 4.67
CA TYR A 83 1.32 7.49 5.61
C TYR A 83 2.10 7.30 6.92
N ASN A 84 2.66 8.39 7.44
CA ASN A 84 3.29 8.43 8.76
C ASN A 84 2.24 8.70 9.86
N ILE A 85 1.33 7.75 10.05
CA ILE A 85 0.20 7.82 11.00
C ILE A 85 0.12 6.55 11.85
N SER A 86 -0.73 6.55 12.88
CA SER A 86 -0.86 5.41 13.79
C SER A 86 -1.37 4.15 13.08
N ALA A 87 -1.08 2.97 13.62
CA ALA A 87 -1.57 1.70 13.08
C ALA A 87 -3.10 1.62 12.95
N LYS A 88 -3.83 2.24 13.90
CA LYS A 88 -5.29 2.36 13.86
C LYS A 88 -5.76 3.21 12.69
N GLU A 89 -5.12 4.35 12.45
CA GLU A 89 -5.45 5.20 11.30
C GLU A 89 -5.06 4.55 9.97
N LYS A 90 -3.94 3.82 9.93
CA LYS A 90 -3.57 2.99 8.75
C LYS A 90 -4.62 1.93 8.45
N SER A 91 -5.15 1.26 9.49
CA SER A 91 -6.21 0.28 9.32
C SER A 91 -7.48 0.90 8.73
N GLU A 92 -7.93 2.05 9.24
CA GLU A 92 -9.10 2.75 8.69
C GLU A 92 -8.86 3.27 7.26
N LYS A 93 -7.65 3.78 6.95
CA LYS A 93 -7.28 4.17 5.58
C LYS A 93 -7.25 3.00 4.61
N CYS A 94 -6.79 1.84 5.07
CA CYS A 94 -6.83 0.59 4.30
C CYS A 94 -8.27 0.21 3.96
N ILE A 95 -9.19 0.29 4.92
CA ILE A 95 -10.62 -0.03 4.72
C ILE A 95 -11.26 0.96 3.76
N GLU A 96 -11.06 2.27 3.99
CA GLU A 96 -11.59 3.35 3.14
C GLU A 96 -11.16 3.16 1.68
N HIS A 97 -9.87 2.91 1.45
CA HIS A 97 -9.35 2.70 0.11
C HIS A 97 -9.89 1.42 -0.51
N SER A 98 -9.86 0.30 0.22
CA SER A 98 -10.32 -1.01 -0.28
C SER A 98 -11.78 -0.97 -0.72
N VAL A 99 -12.66 -0.39 0.11
CA VAL A 99 -14.10 -0.29 -0.16
C VAL A 99 -14.39 0.76 -1.24
N GLY A 100 -13.53 1.78 -1.38
CA GLY A 100 -13.63 2.79 -2.42
C GLY A 100 -13.30 2.29 -3.84
N LEU A 101 -12.75 1.08 -3.99
CA LEU A 101 -12.51 0.43 -5.28
C LEU A 101 -13.83 -0.11 -5.86
N ASN A 102 -14.70 0.80 -6.29
CA ASN A 102 -16.07 0.52 -6.73
C ASN A 102 -16.20 -0.45 -7.92
N PHE A 103 -15.08 -0.78 -8.60
CA PHE A 103 -15.03 -1.76 -9.68
C PHE A 103 -14.85 -3.20 -9.20
N LEU A 104 -14.54 -3.41 -7.90
CA LEU A 104 -14.42 -4.72 -7.26
C LEU A 104 -15.62 -4.98 -6.37
N LYS A 105 -16.06 -6.24 -6.30
CA LYS A 105 -17.07 -6.66 -5.31
C LYS A 105 -16.40 -6.94 -3.97
N ILE A 106 -16.28 -5.90 -3.16
CA ILE A 106 -15.60 -5.98 -1.87
C ILE A 106 -16.56 -6.42 -0.76
N ASN A 107 -16.24 -7.52 -0.10
CA ASN A 107 -16.87 -7.90 1.17
C ASN A 107 -16.28 -7.03 2.29
N VAL A 108 -17.03 -6.01 2.70
CA VAL A 108 -16.60 -5.02 3.71
C VAL A 108 -16.19 -5.67 5.04
N LYS A 109 -16.88 -6.74 5.46
CA LYS A 109 -16.57 -7.43 6.71
C LYS A 109 -15.22 -8.14 6.64
N LEU A 110 -14.96 -8.81 5.52
CA LEU A 110 -13.67 -9.47 5.27
C LEU A 110 -12.54 -8.45 5.08
N ALA A 111 -12.80 -7.36 4.35
CA ALA A 111 -11.83 -6.28 4.15
C ALA A 111 -11.40 -5.64 5.49
N ARG A 112 -12.36 -5.33 6.37
CA ARG A 112 -12.08 -4.84 7.72
C ARG A 112 -11.23 -5.82 8.51
N HIS A 113 -11.62 -7.10 8.52
CA HIS A 113 -10.87 -8.14 9.24
C HIS A 113 -9.41 -8.23 8.77
N GLU A 114 -9.15 -8.25 7.47
CA GLU A 114 -7.79 -8.36 6.94
C GLU A 114 -6.97 -7.07 7.13
N CYS A 115 -7.56 -5.88 6.98
CA CYS A 115 -6.87 -4.60 7.29
C CYS A 115 -6.49 -4.51 8.77
N GLU A 116 -7.36 -4.93 9.69
CA GLU A 116 -7.06 -4.98 11.13
C GLU A 116 -5.93 -5.98 11.43
N LYS A 117 -5.94 -7.15 10.79
CA LYS A 117 -4.86 -8.15 10.91
C LYS A 117 -3.53 -7.63 10.38
N ILE A 118 -3.51 -6.81 9.33
CA ILE A 118 -2.27 -6.23 8.81
C ILE A 118 -1.65 -5.26 9.82
N PHE A 119 -2.45 -4.33 10.34
CA PHE A 119 -1.92 -3.18 11.10
C PHE A 119 -2.02 -3.31 12.63
N LEU A 120 -2.99 -4.05 13.17
CA LEU A 120 -3.31 -4.05 14.61
C LEU A 120 -2.97 -5.35 15.35
N ASN A 121 -2.93 -6.49 14.65
CA ASN A 121 -2.64 -7.82 15.23
C ASN A 121 -1.39 -8.44 14.61
#